data_AF-A0AAE4NYV1-F1
#
_entry.id   AF-A0AAE4NYV1-F1
#
_cell.length_a   1.000
_cell.length_b   1.000
_cell.length_c   1.000
_cell.angle_alpha   90.00
_cell.angle_beta   90.00
_cell.angle_gamma   90.00
#
_symmetry.space_group_name_H-M   'P 1'
#
loop_
_entity.id
_entity.type
_entity.pdbx_description
1 polymer ?
#
loop_
_entity_poly.entity_id
_entity_poly.type
_entity_poly.pdbx_seq_one_letter_code
_entity_poly.pdbx_strand_id
1 'polypeptide(L)'
;MIDSFNTTIRNSLKGWYYPVITGILSIITGVFLFIIPQSLYSVYVQIFGIVYIISGLLRLIFSFQNRRTINGWGWYLIYGMLILDLGIYLTIYAEKSSVLIIGLTALLRSFTMLGTAVDLKRHEHYHWGRIAGWSAAAIILSIVLIANPASIPLNFVTAFCFITTGIAAILLSTEYRKVNQHHQILRKLMRKLDEER
;
A
#
# COMPACT_ATOMS: atom_id res chain seq x y z
N MET A 1 11.00 -1.19 31.03
CA MET A 1 9.70 -0.49 30.88
C MET A 1 9.29 -0.61 29.41
N ILE A 2 8.65 -1.72 29.04
CA ILE A 2 8.29 -2.08 27.66
C ILE A 2 6.76 -2.20 27.64
N ASP A 3 6.08 -1.06 27.58
CA ASP A 3 4.61 -1.00 27.53
C ASP A 3 4.07 -0.36 26.24
N SER A 4 4.91 -0.14 25.22
CA SER A 4 4.52 0.61 24.02
C SER A 4 3.99 -0.24 22.85
N PHE A 5 3.81 -1.55 22.99
CA PHE A 5 3.49 -2.42 21.84
C PHE A 5 2.35 -3.42 22.08
N ASN A 6 1.43 -3.13 23.00
CA ASN A 6 0.18 -3.89 23.08
C ASN A 6 -0.93 -3.13 22.35
N THR A 7 -1.13 -3.45 21.08
CA THR A 7 -2.05 -2.72 20.18
C THR A 7 -3.27 -3.58 19.87
N THR A 8 -4.07 -3.92 20.89
CA THR A 8 -5.35 -4.61 20.72
C THR A 8 -6.22 -3.83 19.74
N ILE A 9 -6.54 -4.41 18.57
CA ILE A 9 -7.49 -3.83 17.61
C ILE A 9 -8.85 -3.75 18.33
N ARG A 10 -9.15 -2.58 18.89
CA ARG A 10 -10.24 -2.39 19.84
C ARG A 10 -11.61 -2.28 19.17
N ASN A 11 -11.64 -2.05 17.85
CA ASN A 11 -12.84 -1.80 17.05
C ASN A 11 -12.66 -2.23 15.58
N SER A 12 -13.78 -2.38 14.86
CA SER A 12 -13.82 -2.56 13.39
C SER A 12 -13.06 -1.44 12.66
N LEU A 13 -12.16 -1.82 11.74
CA LEU A 13 -11.43 -0.93 10.84
C LEU A 13 -12.40 -0.33 9.80
N LYS A 14 -12.59 1.00 9.85
CA LYS A 14 -13.33 1.72 8.81
C LYS A 14 -12.43 1.93 7.60
N GLY A 15 -12.98 1.82 6.39
CA GLY A 15 -12.20 2.04 5.16
C GLY A 15 -11.36 0.84 4.69
N TRP A 16 -11.74 -0.40 5.05
CA TRP A 16 -11.08 -1.63 4.60
C TRP A 16 -10.98 -1.76 3.06
N TYR A 17 -11.82 -1.04 2.30
CA TYR A 17 -11.85 -1.05 0.84
C TYR A 17 -10.83 -0.10 0.19
N TYR A 18 -10.23 0.84 0.94
CA TYR A 18 -9.28 1.81 0.36
C TYR A 18 -8.06 1.13 -0.30
N PRO A 19 -7.43 0.08 0.28
CA PRO A 19 -6.36 -0.64 -0.40
C PRO A 19 -6.82 -1.29 -1.71
N VAL A 20 -8.05 -1.81 -1.81
CA VAL A 20 -8.58 -2.39 -3.06
C VAL A 20 -8.62 -1.36 -4.17
N ILE A 21 -9.14 -0.16 -3.87
CA ILE A 21 -9.23 0.91 -4.87
C ILE A 21 -7.85 1.22 -5.41
N THR A 22 -6.87 1.42 -4.52
CA THR A 22 -5.48 1.69 -4.95
C THR A 22 -4.85 0.51 -5.67
N GLY A 23 -5.20 -0.72 -5.30
CA GLY A 23 -4.70 -1.95 -5.90
C GLY A 23 -5.18 -2.14 -7.33
N ILE A 24 -6.50 -1.99 -7.55
CA ILE A 24 -7.10 -2.06 -8.89
C ILE A 24 -6.52 -0.97 -9.79
N LEU A 25 -6.43 0.27 -9.29
CA LEU A 25 -5.85 1.38 -10.05
C LEU A 25 -4.41 1.09 -10.45
N SER A 26 -3.61 0.52 -9.53
CA SER A 26 -2.22 0.14 -9.79
C SER A 26 -2.12 -0.97 -10.85
N ILE A 27 -2.97 -2.00 -10.79
CA ILE A 27 -2.97 -3.08 -11.78
C ILE A 27 -3.34 -2.54 -13.16
N ILE A 28 -4.38 -1.71 -13.27
CA ILE A 28 -4.79 -1.10 -14.53
C ILE A 28 -3.62 -0.30 -15.12
N THR A 29 -2.97 0.55 -14.31
CA THR A 29 -1.79 1.30 -14.74
C THR A 29 -0.66 0.39 -15.20
N GLY A 30 -0.39 -0.70 -14.48
CA GLY A 30 0.59 -1.70 -14.85
C GLY A 30 0.30 -2.37 -16.20
N VAL A 31 -0.96 -2.67 -16.49
CA VAL A 31 -1.36 -3.25 -17.79
C VAL A 31 -1.25 -2.22 -18.91
N PHE A 32 -1.67 -0.98 -18.67
CA PHE A 32 -1.58 0.11 -19.65
C PHE A 32 -0.14 0.42 -20.07
N LEU A 33 0.81 0.29 -19.14
CA LEU A 33 2.24 0.50 -19.39
C LEU A 33 2.84 -0.39 -20.48
N PHE A 34 2.28 -1.57 -20.72
CA PHE A 34 2.76 -2.47 -21.79
C PHE A 34 2.33 -2.01 -23.18
N ILE A 35 1.27 -1.20 -23.27
CA ILE A 35 0.67 -0.75 -24.52
C ILE A 35 1.32 0.54 -25.00
N ILE A 36 1.70 1.42 -24.06
CA ILE A 36 2.28 2.71 -24.38
C ILE A 36 3.73 2.51 -24.85
N PRO A 37 4.19 3.22 -25.90
CA PRO A 37 5.58 3.17 -26.37
C PRO A 37 6.55 3.92 -25.44
N GLN A 38 7.77 3.42 -25.30
CA GLN A 38 8.78 3.98 -24.36
C GLN A 38 9.14 5.45 -24.65
N SER A 39 8.92 5.93 -25.87
CA SER A 39 9.14 7.33 -26.27
C SER A 39 8.27 8.33 -25.49
N LEU A 40 7.15 7.90 -24.91
CA LEU A 40 6.23 8.75 -24.15
C LEU A 40 6.59 8.80 -22.65
N TYR A 41 7.86 9.06 -22.35
CA TYR A 41 8.38 9.06 -20.97
C TYR A 41 7.51 9.91 -20.03
N SER A 42 7.28 11.17 -20.38
CA SER A 42 6.52 12.13 -19.57
C SER A 42 5.09 11.68 -19.25
N VAL A 43 4.45 10.96 -20.18
CA VAL A 43 3.07 10.45 -19.99
C VAL A 43 3.05 9.38 -18.90
N TYR A 44 4.04 8.50 -18.84
CA TYR A 44 4.15 7.52 -17.76
C TYR A 44 4.28 8.19 -16.41
N VAL A 45 5.19 9.17 -16.31
CA VAL A 45 5.47 9.85 -15.04
C VAL A 45 4.24 10.58 -14.53
N GLN A 46 3.47 11.22 -15.42
CA GLN A 46 2.18 11.84 -15.05
C GLN A 46 1.17 10.81 -14.53
N ILE A 47 0.98 9.70 -15.24
CA ILE A 47 0.05 8.63 -14.81
C ILE A 47 0.47 8.10 -13.42
N PHE A 48 1.76 7.86 -13.21
CA PHE A 48 2.28 7.39 -11.93
C PHE A 48 2.02 8.39 -10.82
N GLY A 49 2.33 9.67 -11.07
CA GLY A 49 2.09 10.75 -10.12
C GLY A 49 0.63 10.78 -9.67
N ILE A 50 -0.32 10.74 -10.60
CA ILE A 50 -1.76 10.72 -10.30
C ILE A 50 -2.14 9.50 -9.44
N VAL A 51 -1.66 8.31 -9.79
CA VAL A 51 -1.92 7.08 -9.03
C VAL A 51 -1.33 7.15 -7.62
N TYR A 52 -0.12 7.69 -7.46
CA TYR A 52 0.52 7.90 -6.16
C TYR A 52 -0.21 8.94 -5.32
N ILE A 53 -0.68 10.05 -5.91
CA ILE A 53 -1.50 11.06 -5.22
C ILE A 53 -2.78 10.43 -4.67
N ILE A 54 -3.54 9.73 -5.52
CA ILE A 54 -4.78 9.06 -5.09
C ILE A 54 -4.47 8.06 -3.98
N SER A 55 -3.41 7.28 -4.13
CA SER A 55 -3.01 6.29 -3.14
C SER A 55 -2.59 6.90 -1.80
N GLY A 56 -1.83 8.01 -1.84
CA GLY A 56 -1.41 8.76 -0.66
C GLY A 56 -2.60 9.38 0.06
N LEU A 57 -3.52 10.00 -0.68
CA LEU A 57 -4.71 10.63 -0.12
C LEU A 57 -5.63 9.61 0.56
N LEU A 58 -5.90 8.47 -0.10
CA LEU A 58 -6.70 7.40 0.49
C LEU A 58 -6.06 6.84 1.76
N ARG A 59 -4.73 6.75 1.81
CA ARG A 59 -4.00 6.34 3.02
C ARG A 59 -4.10 7.37 4.14
N LEU A 60 -3.99 8.66 3.83
CA LEU A 60 -4.19 9.72 4.83
C LEU A 60 -5.59 9.63 5.44
N ILE A 61 -6.63 9.50 4.60
CA ILE A 61 -8.02 9.35 5.05
C ILE A 61 -8.18 8.11 5.93
N PHE A 62 -7.65 6.95 5.50
CA PHE A 62 -7.70 5.71 6.29
C PHE A 62 -7.01 5.87 7.64
N SER A 63 -5.85 6.52 7.64
CA SER A 63 -5.10 6.81 8.85
C SER A 63 -5.97 7.65 9.79
N PHE A 64 -6.44 8.82 9.36
CA PHE A 64 -7.26 9.72 10.18
C PHE A 64 -8.53 9.06 10.74
N GLN A 65 -9.22 8.24 9.95
CA GLN A 65 -10.43 7.53 10.40
C GLN A 65 -10.14 6.50 11.50
N ASN A 66 -8.97 5.86 11.45
CA ASN A 66 -8.59 4.80 12.37
C ASN A 66 -7.59 5.25 13.45
N ARG A 67 -7.39 6.57 13.63
CA ARG A 67 -6.46 7.15 14.62
C ARG A 67 -6.68 6.70 16.07
N ARG A 68 -7.90 6.30 16.41
CA ARG A 68 -8.28 5.80 17.75
C ARG A 68 -8.24 4.28 17.87
N THR A 69 -8.04 3.58 16.76
CA THR A 69 -8.10 2.11 16.67
C THR A 69 -6.70 1.52 16.45
N ILE A 70 -5.81 2.24 15.76
CA ILE A 70 -4.45 1.82 15.44
C ILE A 70 -3.46 2.60 16.32
N ASN A 71 -2.80 1.92 17.24
CA ASN A 71 -1.62 2.45 17.93
C ASN A 71 -0.47 2.56 16.92
N GLY A 72 0.20 3.71 16.85
CA GLY A 72 1.22 4.01 15.82
C GLY A 72 0.68 4.69 14.55
N TRP A 73 -0.59 5.11 14.55
CA TRP A 73 -1.25 5.89 13.48
C TRP A 73 -0.40 7.01 12.86
N GLY A 74 0.39 7.74 13.66
CA GLY A 74 1.24 8.83 13.18
C GLY A 74 2.24 8.40 12.11
N TRP A 75 2.83 7.21 12.24
CA TRP A 75 3.76 6.67 11.23
C TRP A 75 3.05 6.41 9.90
N TYR A 76 1.85 5.83 9.95
CA TYR A 76 1.02 5.61 8.76
C TYR A 76 0.63 6.92 8.06
N LEU A 77 0.39 7.98 8.84
CA LEU A 77 0.13 9.31 8.31
C LEU A 77 1.37 9.88 7.61
N ILE A 78 2.54 9.82 8.25
CA ILE A 78 3.82 10.29 7.66
C ILE A 78 4.09 9.55 6.34
N TYR A 79 3.95 8.23 6.32
CA TYR A 79 4.13 7.44 5.10
C TYR A 79 3.13 7.81 4.00
N GLY A 80 1.86 8.05 4.35
CA GLY A 80 0.84 8.51 3.41
C GLY A 80 1.18 9.87 2.81
N MET A 81 1.69 10.79 3.64
CA MET A 81 2.10 12.13 3.22
C MET A 81 3.31 12.09 2.29
N LEU A 82 4.36 11.32 2.63
CA LEU A 82 5.53 11.16 1.76
C LEU A 82 5.17 10.62 0.37
N ILE A 83 4.28 9.62 0.29
CA ILE A 83 3.82 9.06 -0.98
C ILE A 83 3.02 10.09 -1.78
N LEU A 84 2.20 10.89 -1.10
CA LEU A 84 1.42 11.95 -1.73
C LEU A 84 2.33 13.04 -2.30
N ASP A 85 3.28 13.53 -1.50
CA ASP A 85 4.22 14.59 -1.89
C ASP A 85 5.08 14.15 -3.09
N LEU A 86 5.57 12.92 -3.08
CA LEU A 86 6.28 12.34 -4.22
C LEU A 86 5.38 12.18 -5.45
N GLY A 87 4.11 11.82 -5.27
CA GLY A 87 3.14 11.78 -6.35
C GLY A 87 2.89 13.15 -6.99
N ILE A 88 2.77 14.21 -6.17
CA ILE A 88 2.67 15.60 -6.63
C ILE A 88 3.93 15.99 -7.39
N TYR A 89 5.10 15.71 -6.83
CA TYR A 89 6.38 16.01 -7.47
C TYR A 89 6.48 15.36 -8.86
N LEU A 90 6.16 14.07 -8.98
CA LEU A 90 6.18 13.35 -10.25
C LEU A 90 5.19 13.95 -11.27
N THR A 91 4.05 14.45 -10.80
CA THR A 91 3.03 15.05 -11.68
C THR A 91 3.48 16.41 -12.22
N ILE A 92 4.05 17.26 -11.37
CA ILE A 92 4.50 18.62 -11.74
C ILE A 92 5.77 18.56 -12.59
N TYR A 93 6.72 17.70 -12.20
CA TYR A 93 8.04 17.60 -12.84
C TYR A 93 8.14 16.35 -13.72
N ALA A 94 7.07 15.97 -14.41
CA ALA A 94 7.02 14.74 -15.20
C ALA A 94 8.13 14.64 -16.26
N GLU A 95 8.45 15.75 -16.93
CA GLU A 95 9.49 15.80 -17.97
C GLU A 95 10.92 15.76 -17.42
N LYS A 96 11.10 16.23 -16.17
CA LYS A 96 12.42 16.36 -15.52
C LYS A 96 12.70 15.26 -14.50
N SER A 97 11.68 14.50 -14.13
CA SER A 97 11.80 13.45 -13.13
C SER A 97 12.71 12.36 -13.65
N SER A 98 13.79 12.10 -12.92
CA SER A 98 14.69 11.00 -13.24
C SER A 98 14.06 9.66 -12.87
N VAL A 99 14.50 8.60 -13.55
CA VAL A 99 14.13 7.22 -13.24
C VAL A 99 14.40 6.88 -11.77
N LEU A 100 15.45 7.47 -11.18
CA LEU A 100 15.79 7.33 -9.76
C LEU A 100 14.66 7.77 -8.84
N ILE A 101 13.99 8.90 -9.14
CA ILE A 101 12.89 9.42 -8.30
C ILE A 101 11.66 8.51 -8.40
N ILE A 102 11.36 8.02 -9.60
CA ILE A 102 10.26 7.06 -9.82
C ILE A 102 10.54 5.76 -9.06
N GLY A 103 11.76 5.24 -9.20
CA GLY A 103 12.21 4.04 -8.50
C GLY A 103 12.19 4.20 -6.98
N LEU A 104 12.66 5.35 -6.47
CA LEU A 104 12.62 5.66 -5.04
C LEU A 104 11.20 5.75 -4.50
N THR A 105 10.28 6.34 -5.27
CA THR A 105 8.86 6.42 -4.90
C THR A 105 8.21 5.03 -4.87
N ALA A 106 8.50 4.20 -5.87
CA ALA A 106 8.04 2.81 -5.93
C ALA A 106 8.61 1.97 -4.76
N LEU A 107 9.89 2.18 -4.44
CA LEU A 107 10.57 1.53 -3.32
C LEU A 107 9.93 1.93 -1.99
N LEU A 108 9.75 3.22 -1.74
CA LEU A 108 9.10 3.74 -0.53
C LEU A 108 7.69 3.15 -0.37
N ARG A 109 6.90 3.14 -1.45
CA ARG A 109 5.57 2.51 -1.44
C ARG A 109 5.66 1.03 -1.06
N SER A 110 6.57 0.27 -1.65
CA SER A 110 6.72 -1.16 -1.38
C SER A 110 7.14 -1.44 0.07
N PHE A 111 8.04 -0.63 0.63
CA PHE A 111 8.40 -0.70 2.05
C PHE A 111 7.22 -0.45 2.97
N THR A 112 6.41 0.56 2.69
CA THR A 112 5.23 0.82 3.54
C THR A 112 4.22 -0.33 3.49
N MET A 113 4.08 -1.02 2.35
CA MET A 113 3.23 -2.22 2.25
C MET A 113 3.81 -3.38 3.05
N LEU A 114 5.12 -3.61 2.96
CA LEU A 114 5.79 -4.61 3.78
C LEU A 114 5.62 -4.32 5.27
N GLY A 115 5.79 -3.07 5.69
CA GLY A 115 5.54 -2.62 7.07
C GLY A 115 4.13 -2.94 7.54
N THR A 116 3.12 -2.61 6.73
CA THR A 116 1.71 -2.95 7.04
C THR A 116 1.48 -4.47 7.15
N ALA A 117 2.17 -5.27 6.35
CA ALA A 117 2.08 -6.73 6.39
C ALA A 117 2.76 -7.32 7.65
N VAL A 118 3.89 -6.77 8.06
CA VAL A 118 4.59 -7.16 9.29
C VAL A 118 3.80 -6.77 10.53
N ASP A 119 3.14 -5.60 10.52
CA ASP A 119 2.23 -5.21 11.60
C ASP A 119 1.02 -6.16 11.66
N LEU A 120 0.52 -6.64 10.51
CA LEU A 120 -0.49 -7.70 10.47
C LEU A 120 -0.03 -9.02 11.12
N LYS A 121 1.25 -9.39 10.98
CA LYS A 121 1.85 -10.58 11.60
C LYS A 121 1.74 -10.52 13.13
N ARG A 122 1.91 -9.33 13.72
CA ARG A 122 1.84 -9.13 15.18
C ARG A 122 0.42 -9.34 15.74
N HIS A 123 -0.59 -9.42 14.88
CA HIS A 123 -2.00 -9.61 15.24
C HIS A 123 -2.54 -11.01 14.91
N GLU A 124 -1.68 -12.02 14.80
CA GLU A 124 -2.04 -13.45 14.63
C GLU A 124 -2.90 -13.80 13.39
N HIS A 125 -2.88 -12.98 12.33
CA HIS A 125 -3.60 -13.32 11.09
C HIS A 125 -2.79 -14.23 10.15
N TYR A 126 -3.40 -15.36 9.76
CA TYR A 126 -2.79 -16.55 9.14
C TYR A 126 -2.12 -16.35 7.76
N HIS A 127 -2.37 -15.23 7.05
CA HIS A 127 -1.91 -15.05 5.65
C HIS A 127 -0.98 -13.85 5.39
N TRP A 128 -0.43 -13.24 6.44
CA TRP A 128 0.51 -12.10 6.33
C TRP A 128 1.70 -12.38 5.39
N GLY A 129 2.18 -13.63 5.37
CA GLY A 129 3.34 -14.06 4.57
C GLY A 129 3.15 -13.87 3.07
N ARG A 130 1.91 -14.00 2.56
CA ARG A 130 1.62 -13.79 1.13
C ARG A 130 1.76 -12.32 0.74
N ILE A 131 1.27 -11.41 1.59
CA ILE A 131 1.37 -9.96 1.36
C ILE A 131 2.84 -9.52 1.44
N ALA A 132 3.56 -10.03 2.44
CA ALA A 132 4.98 -9.76 2.60
C ALA A 132 5.80 -10.27 1.41
N GLY A 133 5.49 -11.46 0.88
CA GLY A 133 6.14 -12.00 -0.32
C GLY A 133 5.96 -11.11 -1.55
N TRP A 134 4.73 -10.67 -1.85
CA TRP A 134 4.47 -9.75 -2.97
C TRP A 134 5.12 -8.38 -2.76
N SER A 135 5.15 -7.89 -1.52
CA SER A 135 5.81 -6.62 -1.19
C SER A 135 7.33 -6.71 -1.33
N ALA A 136 7.92 -7.84 -0.94
CA ALA A 136 9.36 -8.10 -1.11
C ALA A 136 9.74 -8.20 -2.59
N ALA A 137 8.92 -8.87 -3.41
CA ALA A 137 9.11 -8.88 -4.87
C ALA A 137 9.06 -7.46 -5.46
N ALA A 138 8.11 -6.64 -5.01
CA ALA A 138 8.01 -5.24 -5.43
C ALA A 138 9.23 -4.39 -5.00
N ILE A 139 9.81 -4.65 -3.82
CA ILE A 139 11.05 -3.99 -3.38
C ILE A 139 12.20 -4.35 -4.32
N ILE A 140 12.39 -5.63 -4.64
CA ILE A 140 13.44 -6.08 -5.56
C ILE A 140 13.27 -5.40 -6.92
N LEU A 141 12.07 -5.42 -7.48
CA LEU A 141 11.78 -4.76 -8.75
C LEU A 141 12.02 -3.25 -8.69
N SER A 142 11.72 -2.60 -7.56
CA SER A 142 12.01 -1.18 -7.36
C SER A 142 13.51 -0.89 -7.32
N ILE A 143 14.31 -1.79 -6.75
CA ILE A 143 15.78 -1.69 -6.78
C ILE A 143 16.30 -1.84 -8.21
N VAL A 144 15.77 -2.80 -8.97
CA VAL A 144 16.11 -2.96 -10.41
C VAL A 144 15.74 -1.70 -11.18
N LEU A 145 14.60 -1.09 -10.87
CA LEU A 145 14.15 0.16 -11.49
C LEU A 145 15.13 1.31 -11.22
N ILE A 146 15.61 1.44 -9.97
CA ILE A 146 16.62 2.44 -9.58
C ILE A 146 17.96 2.18 -10.29
N ALA A 147 18.38 0.92 -10.38
CA ALA A 147 19.62 0.55 -11.06
C ALA A 147 19.60 0.86 -12.57
N ASN A 148 18.40 0.99 -13.15
CA ASN A 148 18.16 1.31 -14.56
C ASN A 148 19.09 0.53 -15.52
N PRO A 149 19.02 -0.82 -15.52
CA PRO A 149 19.85 -1.62 -16.40
C PRO A 149 19.46 -1.36 -17.86
N ALA A 150 20.45 -1.01 -18.70
CA ALA A 150 20.22 -0.72 -20.13
C ALA A 150 19.59 -1.89 -20.91
N SER A 151 19.71 -3.12 -20.39
CA SER A 151 19.18 -4.34 -21.00
C SER A 151 17.67 -4.53 -20.82
N ILE A 152 17.04 -3.85 -19.86
CA ILE A 152 15.61 -4.04 -19.55
C ILE A 152 14.85 -2.75 -19.83
N PRO A 153 13.80 -2.78 -20.67
CA PRO A 153 13.02 -1.58 -20.93
C PRO A 153 12.27 -1.11 -19.66
N LEU A 154 12.28 0.21 -19.44
CA LEU A 154 11.78 0.84 -18.22
C LEU A 154 10.30 0.54 -17.94
N ASN A 155 9.49 0.53 -18.99
CA ASN A 155 8.05 0.29 -18.91
C ASN A 155 7.74 -1.12 -18.37
N PHE A 156 8.54 -2.14 -18.72
CA PHE A 156 8.34 -3.50 -18.21
C PHE A 156 8.59 -3.57 -16.70
N VAL A 157 9.75 -3.10 -16.22
CA VAL A 157 10.10 -3.15 -14.79
C VAL A 157 9.05 -2.39 -13.97
N THR A 158 8.66 -1.21 -14.45
CA THR A 158 7.68 -0.37 -13.76
C THR A 158 6.29 -1.00 -13.78
N ALA A 159 5.87 -1.64 -14.87
CA ALA A 159 4.61 -2.38 -14.94
C ALA A 159 4.57 -3.51 -13.92
N PHE A 160 5.65 -4.29 -13.81
CA PHE A 160 5.74 -5.33 -12.80
C PHE A 160 5.71 -4.77 -11.36
N CYS A 161 6.35 -3.63 -11.08
CA CYS A 161 6.22 -2.94 -9.79
C CYS A 161 4.76 -2.59 -9.47
N PHE A 162 4.03 -1.99 -10.42
CA PHE A 162 2.63 -1.61 -10.22
C PHE A 162 1.70 -2.82 -10.05
N ILE A 163 1.94 -3.90 -10.79
CA ILE A 163 1.14 -5.13 -10.67
C ILE A 163 1.38 -5.80 -9.33
N THR A 164 2.64 -5.99 -8.93
CA THR A 164 3.00 -6.64 -7.66
C THR A 164 2.51 -5.85 -6.45
N THR A 165 2.68 -4.52 -6.45
CA THR A 165 2.11 -3.64 -5.42
C THR A 165 0.58 -3.63 -5.46
N GLY A 166 -0.03 -3.70 -6.64
CA GLY A 166 -1.48 -3.79 -6.79
C GLY A 166 -2.07 -5.07 -6.18
N ILE A 167 -1.45 -6.21 -6.45
CA ILE A 167 -1.82 -7.52 -5.87
C ILE A 167 -1.66 -7.49 -4.35
N ALA A 168 -0.53 -6.97 -3.85
CA ALA A 168 -0.30 -6.84 -2.41
C ALA A 168 -1.40 -5.99 -1.73
N ALA A 169 -1.89 -4.94 -2.40
CA ALA A 169 -2.89 -4.02 -1.85
C ALA A 169 -4.27 -4.69 -1.76
N ILE A 170 -4.64 -5.47 -2.78
CA ILE A 170 -5.89 -6.23 -2.79
C ILE A 170 -5.88 -7.28 -1.66
N LEU A 171 -4.78 -8.02 -1.52
CA LEU A 171 -4.62 -9.00 -0.44
C LEU A 171 -4.72 -8.35 0.95
N LEU A 172 -4.09 -7.19 1.14
CA LEU A 172 -4.18 -6.42 2.39
C LEU A 172 -5.64 -6.08 2.75
N SER A 173 -6.44 -5.66 1.76
CA SER A 173 -7.86 -5.40 2.01
C SER A 173 -8.65 -6.63 2.43
N THR A 174 -8.38 -7.78 1.83
CA THR A 174 -9.07 -9.03 2.21
C THR A 174 -8.81 -9.39 3.66
N GLU A 175 -7.59 -9.15 4.15
CA GLU A 175 -7.26 -9.35 5.56
C GLU A 175 -7.95 -8.31 6.45
N TYR A 176 -7.99 -7.03 6.05
CA TYR A 176 -8.78 -6.02 6.77
C TYR A 176 -10.27 -6.37 6.88
N ARG A 177 -10.86 -6.97 5.83
CA ARG A 177 -12.24 -7.45 5.87
C ARG A 177 -12.42 -8.60 6.87
N LYS A 178 -11.46 -9.54 6.94
CA LYS A 178 -11.49 -10.66 7.91
C LYS A 178 -11.38 -10.17 9.35
N VAL A 179 -10.53 -9.18 9.62
CA VAL A 179 -10.40 -8.55 10.95
C VAL A 179 -11.75 -8.01 11.42
N ASN A 180 -12.48 -7.30 10.54
CA ASN A 180 -13.80 -6.77 10.88
C ASN A 180 -14.84 -7.86 11.17
N GLN A 181 -14.79 -8.98 10.45
CA GLN A 181 -15.69 -10.11 10.68
C GLN A 181 -15.42 -10.78 12.03
N HIS A 182 -14.14 -10.99 12.38
CA HIS A 182 -13.75 -11.60 13.67
C HIS A 182 -14.24 -10.76 14.86
N HIS A 183 -14.07 -9.44 14.77
CA HIS A 183 -14.55 -8.53 15.81
C HIS A 183 -16.09 -8.55 15.96
N GLN A 184 -16.84 -8.66 14.85
CA GLN A 184 -18.30 -8.78 14.91
C GLN A 184 -18.77 -10.08 15.57
N ILE A 185 -18.08 -11.20 15.31
CA ILE A 185 -18.41 -12.51 15.90
C ILE A 185 -18.16 -12.48 17.41
N LEU A 186 -16.98 -12.00 17.84
CA LEU A 186 -16.63 -11.87 19.26
C LEU A 186 -17.63 -10.98 20.01
N ARG A 187 -18.02 -9.84 19.42
CA ARG A 187 -19.01 -8.94 20.02
C ARG A 187 -20.39 -9.59 20.17
N LYS A 188 -20.81 -10.43 19.21
CA LYS A 188 -22.06 -11.20 19.32
C LYS A 188 -21.99 -12.27 20.40
N LEU A 189 -20.85 -12.96 20.53
CA LEU A 189 -20.64 -13.99 21.55
C LEU A 189 -20.62 -13.40 22.96
N MET A 190 -19.90 -12.29 23.17
CA MET A 190 -19.90 -11.59 24.47
C MET A 190 -21.31 -11.11 24.86
N ARG A 191 -22.08 -10.56 23.91
CA ARG A 191 -23.44 -10.11 24.19
C ARG A 191 -24.37 -11.27 24.59
N LYS A 192 -24.23 -12.43 23.96
CA LYS A 192 -24.98 -13.63 24.36
C LYS A 192 -24.60 -14.12 25.75
N LEU A 193 -23.31 -14.08 26.10
CA LEU A 193 -22.82 -14.50 27.41
C LEU A 193 -23.34 -13.58 28.54
N ASP A 194 -23.47 -12.28 28.26
CA ASP A 194 -24.06 -11.32 29.20
C ASP A 194 -25.59 -11.46 29.29
N GLU A 195 -26.27 -11.88 28.23
CA GLU A 195 -27.72 -12.14 28.22
C GLU A 195 -28.10 -13.44 28.97
N GLU A 196 -27.17 -14.40 29.11
CA GLU A 196 -27.37 -15.68 29.84
C GLU A 196 -27.01 -15.61 31.34
N ARG A 197 -26.50 -14.48 31.83
CA ARG A 197 -26.10 -14.25 33.23
C ARG A 197 -27.16 -13.50 34.03
#